data_AF-A0A258F9P2-F1
#
_entry.id   AF-A0A258F9P2-F1
#
_cell.length_a   1.000
_cell.length_b   1.000
_cell.length_c   1.000
_cell.angle_alpha   90.00
_cell.angle_beta   90.00
_cell.angle_gamma   90.00
#
_symmetry.space_group_name_H-M   'P 1'
#
loop_
_entity.id
_entity.type
_entity.pdbx_description
1 polymer ?
#
loop_
_entity_poly.entity_id
_entity_poly.type
_entity_poly.pdbx_seq_one_letter_code
_entity_poly.pdbx_strand_id
1 'polypeptide(L)'
;MKKHIIMSLVFLIGILLASQSLFAQASDKTKRQLYINAKGEVSDRGIKLGYISKEDIVYNNQGKKLGFIKNGKVYDAEGNSMGKAKKGGKYYNDGGEFVLYVKGNSEKCEILDPKGHSLGYVHKNYKLHACAAHCFFKEKNIEEDTDAILAGYMNIANALTEDNNGSAREEAINLLNDATALNETHMKKTLEELSRATDLNEQRKHFATLSRELYTIFKEIGLDGKILYWNHCPMAMEGKGANWLSLNEKINNPYMGQRKPSCGSVKETLK
;
A
#
# COMPACT_ATOMS: atom_id res chain seq x y z
N MET A 1 -53.01 69.48 -1.94
CA MET A 1 -51.99 70.39 -1.37
C MET A 1 -50.76 69.59 -0.93
N LYS A 2 -49.56 70.01 -1.38
CA LYS A 2 -48.19 69.67 -0.89
C LYS A 2 -47.75 68.19 -1.11
N LYS A 3 -46.76 67.77 -1.94
CA LYS A 3 -45.36 68.23 -2.25
C LYS A 3 -44.55 68.45 -0.96
N HIS A 4 -43.40 67.86 -0.62
CA HIS A 4 -42.34 67.01 -1.20
C HIS A 4 -41.63 66.29 0.01
N ILE A 5 -40.80 65.24 -0.13
CA ILE A 5 -39.31 65.25 -0.01
C ILE A 5 -38.88 63.75 0.11
N ILE A 6 -38.26 63.12 -0.91
CA ILE A 6 -36.82 62.81 -1.07
C ILE A 6 -36.16 62.08 0.13
N MET A 7 -35.79 60.81 -0.04
CA MET A 7 -34.38 60.36 0.05
C MET A 7 -34.19 58.89 -0.33
N SER A 8 -33.17 58.66 -1.15
CA SER A 8 -32.62 57.42 -1.66
C SER A 8 -32.46 56.30 -0.63
N LEU A 9 -32.80 55.07 -1.01
CA LEU A 9 -32.08 53.88 -0.51
C LEU A 9 -32.13 52.72 -1.53
N VAL A 10 -31.03 52.63 -2.28
CA VAL A 10 -30.32 51.41 -2.69
C VAL A 10 -31.17 50.25 -3.22
N PHE A 11 -31.11 50.11 -4.54
CA PHE A 11 -31.49 48.95 -5.33
C PHE A 11 -30.64 47.74 -4.92
N LEU A 12 -31.15 46.88 -4.03
CA LEU A 12 -30.50 45.62 -3.65
C LEU A 12 -31.11 44.50 -4.50
N ILE A 13 -30.54 44.29 -5.68
CA ILE A 13 -30.81 43.14 -6.54
C ILE A 13 -30.26 41.91 -5.81
N GLY A 14 -31.16 41.15 -5.20
CA GLY A 14 -30.85 39.81 -4.69
C GLY A 14 -30.59 38.87 -5.86
N ILE A 15 -29.33 38.75 -6.26
CA ILE A 15 -28.88 37.68 -7.16
C ILE A 15 -29.00 36.36 -6.39
N LEU A 16 -30.05 35.60 -6.70
CA LEU A 16 -30.13 34.18 -6.35
C LEU A 16 -29.00 33.45 -7.10
N LEU A 17 -27.85 33.28 -6.46
CA LEU A 17 -26.87 32.32 -6.89
C LEU A 17 -27.38 30.93 -6.49
N ALA A 18 -27.94 30.21 -7.47
CA ALA A 18 -28.13 28.78 -7.38
C ALA A 18 -26.76 28.13 -7.19
N SER A 19 -26.44 27.75 -5.95
CA SER A 19 -25.28 26.91 -5.66
C SER A 19 -25.57 25.51 -6.20
N GLN A 20 -25.19 25.26 -7.45
CA GLN A 20 -25.04 23.89 -7.92
C GLN A 20 -23.87 23.29 -7.14
N SER A 21 -24.19 22.46 -6.15
CA SER A 21 -23.25 21.55 -5.54
C SER A 21 -22.76 20.58 -6.63
N LEU A 22 -21.65 20.94 -7.26
CA LEU A 22 -20.76 19.99 -7.92
C LEU A 22 -20.25 19.06 -6.82
N PHE A 23 -20.95 17.95 -6.59
CA PHE A 23 -20.35 16.79 -5.96
C PHE A 23 -19.29 16.26 -6.94
N ALA A 24 -18.11 16.86 -6.91
CA ALA A 24 -16.91 16.18 -7.34
C ALA A 24 -16.81 14.93 -6.44
N GLN A 25 -17.07 13.76 -7.01
CA GLN A 25 -16.80 12.50 -6.32
C GLN A 25 -15.34 12.57 -5.86
N ALA A 26 -15.13 12.62 -4.55
CA ALA A 26 -13.82 12.44 -3.98
C ALA A 26 -13.27 11.12 -4.52
N SER A 27 -12.18 11.17 -5.28
CA SER A 27 -11.45 9.98 -5.70
C SER A 27 -11.02 9.25 -4.45
N ASP A 28 -11.63 8.10 -4.22
CA ASP A 28 -11.43 7.23 -3.08
C ASP A 28 -9.95 6.78 -3.04
N LYS A 29 -9.15 7.39 -2.17
CA LYS A 29 -7.69 7.20 -2.11
C LYS A 29 -7.27 5.85 -1.51
N THR A 30 -8.22 5.07 -0.99
CA THR A 30 -8.06 3.68 -0.54
C THR A 30 -8.20 2.66 -1.68
N LYS A 31 -8.51 3.12 -2.90
CA LYS A 31 -8.75 2.24 -4.04
C LYS A 31 -7.43 1.70 -4.60
N ARG A 32 -7.27 0.38 -4.55
CA ARG A 32 -6.17 -0.42 -5.12
C ARG A 32 -5.59 0.19 -6.40
N GLN A 33 -4.26 0.35 -6.46
CA GLN A 33 -3.57 0.95 -7.61
C GLN A 33 -2.58 -0.04 -8.19
N LEU A 34 -3.11 -1.07 -8.84
CA LEU A 34 -2.27 -2.01 -9.54
C LEU A 34 -1.54 -1.30 -10.69
N TYR A 35 -0.27 -1.59 -10.89
CA TYR A 35 0.52 -1.03 -11.98
C TYR A 35 1.40 -2.09 -12.63
N ILE A 36 1.35 -2.18 -13.96
CA ILE A 36 2.34 -2.92 -14.74
C ILE A 36 3.22 -1.91 -15.48
N ASN A 37 4.52 -1.90 -15.20
CA ASN A 37 5.45 -0.95 -15.81
C ASN A 37 6.01 -1.43 -17.17
N ALA A 38 6.85 -0.61 -17.80
CA ALA A 38 7.44 -0.91 -19.11
C ALA A 38 8.40 -2.13 -19.12
N LYS A 39 8.84 -2.59 -17.94
CA LYS A 39 9.69 -3.77 -17.76
C LYS A 39 8.90 -5.03 -17.41
N GLY A 40 7.57 -4.92 -17.30
CA GLY A 40 6.69 -6.04 -16.93
C GLY A 40 6.60 -6.27 -15.43
N GLU A 41 7.18 -5.40 -14.60
CA GLU A 41 7.01 -5.50 -13.15
C GLU A 41 5.58 -5.14 -12.77
N VAL A 42 4.99 -5.96 -11.92
CA VAL A 42 3.64 -5.78 -11.39
C VAL A 42 3.76 -5.28 -9.96
N SER A 43 3.20 -4.12 -9.68
CA SER A 43 3.11 -3.55 -8.34
C SER A 43 1.68 -3.20 -7.98
N ASP A 44 1.42 -3.03 -6.70
CA ASP A 44 0.17 -2.47 -6.19
C ASP A 44 0.50 -1.51 -5.06
N ARG A 45 0.08 -0.25 -5.20
CA ARG A 45 0.45 0.85 -4.27
C ARG A 45 1.96 0.91 -4.02
N GLY A 46 2.75 0.77 -5.08
CA GLY A 46 4.22 0.78 -5.03
C GLY A 46 4.88 -0.56 -4.68
N ILE A 47 4.18 -1.45 -3.98
CA ILE A 47 4.72 -2.75 -3.56
C ILE A 47 4.82 -3.70 -4.76
N LYS A 48 6.01 -4.21 -5.05
CA LYS A 48 6.24 -5.16 -6.15
C LYS A 48 5.70 -6.55 -5.81
N LEU A 49 4.64 -6.96 -6.49
CA LEU A 49 4.00 -8.26 -6.34
C LEU A 49 4.67 -9.36 -7.17
N GLY A 50 5.27 -8.99 -8.29
CA GLY A 50 5.87 -9.94 -9.22
C GLY A 50 6.31 -9.29 -10.52
N TYR A 51 6.47 -10.10 -11.56
CA TYR A 51 6.77 -9.62 -12.89
C TYR A 51 6.25 -10.57 -13.97
N ILE A 52 6.08 -10.03 -15.17
CA ILE A 52 5.71 -10.75 -16.38
C ILE A 52 6.92 -10.70 -17.30
N SER A 53 7.47 -11.86 -17.67
CA SER A 53 8.65 -11.93 -18.53
C SER A 53 8.31 -11.64 -20.00
N LYS A 54 9.35 -11.50 -20.84
CA LYS A 54 9.19 -11.29 -22.28
C LYS A 54 8.62 -12.51 -23.00
N GLU A 55 8.76 -13.68 -22.39
CA GLU A 55 8.22 -14.97 -22.83
C GLU A 55 6.80 -15.19 -22.28
N ASP A 56 6.14 -14.14 -21.79
CA ASP A 56 4.78 -14.15 -21.27
C ASP A 56 4.57 -15.07 -20.05
N ILE A 57 5.64 -15.33 -19.28
CA ILE A 57 5.56 -16.10 -18.04
C ILE A 57 5.34 -15.14 -16.87
N VAL A 58 4.39 -15.48 -15.99
CA VAL A 58 4.07 -14.69 -14.80
C VAL A 58 4.76 -15.30 -13.59
N TYR A 59 5.52 -14.48 -12.87
CA TYR A 59 6.23 -14.85 -11.65
C TYR A 59 5.77 -13.99 -10.48
N ASN A 60 5.74 -14.57 -9.28
CA ASN A 60 5.65 -13.78 -8.06
C ASN A 60 7.00 -13.11 -7.73
N ASN A 61 7.00 -12.29 -6.68
CA ASN A 61 8.21 -11.65 -6.12
C ASN A 61 9.32 -12.63 -5.68
N GLN A 62 8.99 -13.87 -5.31
CA GLN A 62 9.95 -14.94 -4.97
C GLN A 62 10.58 -15.62 -6.20
N GLY A 63 10.14 -15.30 -7.42
CA GLY A 63 10.55 -16.02 -8.63
C GLY A 63 9.84 -17.35 -8.86
N LYS A 64 8.80 -17.68 -8.07
CA LYS A 64 7.92 -18.82 -8.34
C LYS A 64 7.02 -18.49 -9.53
N LYS A 65 6.98 -19.40 -10.51
CA LYS A 65 6.05 -19.34 -11.64
C LYS A 65 4.61 -19.44 -11.13
N LEU A 66 3.78 -18.46 -11.49
CA LEU A 66 2.34 -18.44 -11.20
C LEU A 66 1.51 -18.92 -12.39
N GLY A 67 2.01 -18.71 -13.60
CA GLY A 67 1.27 -19.02 -14.81
C GLY A 67 1.95 -18.48 -16.06
N PHE A 68 1.25 -18.48 -17.18
CA PHE A 68 1.74 -17.94 -18.44
C PHE A 68 0.60 -17.49 -19.34
N ILE A 69 0.91 -16.59 -20.26
CA ILE A 69 -0.02 -16.12 -21.30
C ILE A 69 0.42 -16.70 -22.64
N LYS A 70 -0.52 -17.25 -23.40
CA LYS A 70 -0.26 -17.78 -24.74
C LYS A 70 -1.43 -17.45 -25.65
N ASN A 71 -1.17 -16.77 -26.77
CA ASN A 71 -2.20 -16.36 -27.74
C ASN A 71 -3.35 -15.55 -27.09
N GLY A 72 -3.01 -14.70 -26.12
CA GLY A 72 -3.96 -13.90 -25.34
C GLY A 72 -4.80 -14.71 -24.33
N LYS A 73 -4.53 -16.01 -24.16
CA LYS A 73 -5.17 -16.88 -23.18
C LYS A 73 -4.27 -17.03 -21.95
N VAL A 74 -4.86 -16.95 -20.76
CA VAL A 74 -4.17 -17.04 -19.47
C VAL A 74 -4.27 -18.46 -18.95
N TYR A 75 -3.15 -18.97 -18.46
CA TYR A 75 -3.04 -20.31 -17.87
C TYR A 75 -2.34 -20.23 -16.51
N ASP A 76 -2.76 -21.05 -15.56
CA ASP A 76 -2.05 -21.24 -14.30
C ASP A 76 -0.71 -21.99 -14.49
N ALA A 77 0.00 -22.27 -13.39
CA ALA A 77 1.31 -22.92 -13.43
C ALA A 77 1.22 -24.37 -13.96
N GLU A 78 0.09 -25.04 -13.69
CA GLU A 78 -0.27 -26.41 -14.06
C GLU A 78 -0.74 -26.52 -15.51
N GLY A 79 -1.10 -25.40 -16.15
CA GLY A 79 -1.57 -25.33 -17.53
C GLY A 79 -3.09 -25.38 -17.69
N ASN A 80 -3.85 -25.26 -16.61
CA ASN A 80 -5.29 -25.05 -16.69
C ASN A 80 -5.57 -23.65 -17.19
N SER A 81 -6.59 -23.56 -18.03
CA SER A 81 -7.06 -22.30 -18.55
C SER A 81 -7.72 -21.46 -17.44
N MET A 82 -7.53 -20.15 -17.48
CA MET A 82 -8.22 -19.20 -16.58
C MET A 82 -9.12 -18.22 -17.33
N GLY A 83 -8.84 -17.97 -18.62
CA GLY A 83 -9.64 -17.09 -19.46
C GLY A 83 -8.84 -16.48 -20.60
N LYS A 84 -9.44 -15.53 -21.34
CA LYS A 84 -8.86 -14.98 -22.57
C LYS A 84 -9.10 -13.48 -22.74
N ALA A 85 -8.04 -12.78 -23.12
CA ALA A 85 -8.08 -11.42 -23.63
C ALA A 85 -8.59 -11.39 -25.08
N LYS A 86 -9.54 -10.49 -25.35
CA LYS A 86 -10.14 -10.20 -26.66
C LYS A 86 -9.73 -8.79 -27.12
N LYS A 87 -10.19 -8.42 -28.34
CA LYS A 87 -9.96 -7.08 -28.92
C LYS A 87 -10.35 -5.97 -27.94
N GLY A 88 -9.57 -4.89 -27.94
CA GLY A 88 -9.79 -3.74 -27.06
C GLY A 88 -9.40 -3.99 -25.60
N GLY A 89 -8.56 -4.99 -25.31
CA GLY A 89 -8.07 -5.27 -23.96
C GLY A 89 -9.13 -5.84 -23.01
N LYS A 90 -10.27 -6.30 -23.54
CA LYS A 90 -11.34 -6.93 -22.75
C LYS A 90 -10.94 -8.35 -22.36
N TYR A 91 -11.05 -8.70 -21.09
CA TYR A 91 -10.76 -10.03 -20.58
C TYR A 91 -12.04 -10.74 -20.11
N TYR A 92 -12.11 -12.03 -20.40
CA TYR A 92 -13.20 -12.91 -19.99
C TYR A 92 -12.61 -14.14 -19.31
N ASN A 93 -13.20 -14.59 -18.20
CA ASN A 93 -12.84 -15.88 -17.62
C ASN A 93 -13.37 -17.04 -18.48
N ASP A 94 -13.01 -18.29 -18.16
CA ASP A 94 -13.50 -19.45 -18.91
C ASP A 94 -15.00 -19.73 -18.77
N GLY A 95 -15.64 -19.16 -17.74
CA GLY A 95 -17.10 -19.12 -17.62
C GLY A 95 -17.76 -18.13 -18.58
N GLY A 96 -16.98 -17.33 -19.32
CA GLY A 96 -17.48 -16.31 -20.25
C GLY A 96 -17.88 -15.00 -19.57
N GLU A 97 -17.64 -14.85 -18.27
CA GLU A 97 -17.90 -13.61 -17.54
C GLU A 97 -16.94 -12.50 -18.00
N PHE A 98 -17.45 -11.28 -18.13
CA PHE A 98 -16.63 -10.12 -18.43
C PHE A 98 -15.97 -9.60 -17.15
N VAL A 99 -14.65 -9.61 -17.12
CA VAL A 99 -13.89 -9.43 -15.87
C VAL A 99 -13.22 -8.05 -15.79
N LEU A 100 -12.62 -7.58 -16.89
CA LEU A 100 -12.00 -6.25 -16.96
C LEU A 100 -11.78 -5.83 -18.41
N TYR A 101 -11.45 -4.55 -18.60
CA TYR A 101 -10.96 -4.03 -19.88
C TYR A 101 -9.88 -2.97 -19.70
N VAL A 102 -9.10 -2.74 -20.75
CA VAL A 102 -8.06 -1.70 -20.76
C VAL A 102 -8.49 -0.55 -21.66
N LYS A 103 -8.45 0.68 -21.13
CA LYS A 103 -8.80 1.91 -21.85
C LYS A 103 -7.55 2.79 -22.06
N GLY A 104 -7.50 3.44 -23.22
CA GLY A 104 -6.45 4.40 -23.59
C GLY A 104 -5.38 3.82 -24.53
N ASN A 105 -4.69 4.73 -25.24
CA ASN A 105 -3.59 4.42 -26.16
C ASN A 105 -2.29 5.17 -25.81
N SER A 106 -2.29 5.89 -24.70
CA SER A 106 -1.11 6.52 -24.10
C SER A 106 -0.13 5.48 -23.57
N GLU A 107 1.07 5.93 -23.21
CA GLU A 107 2.09 5.09 -22.56
C GLU A 107 1.55 4.39 -21.30
N LYS A 108 0.74 5.11 -20.52
CA LYS A 108 -0.01 4.60 -19.36
C LYS A 108 -1.47 4.41 -19.76
N CYS A 109 -1.97 3.18 -19.70
CA CYS A 109 -3.36 2.80 -19.99
C CYS A 109 -4.07 2.41 -18.70
N GLU A 110 -5.38 2.61 -18.63
CA GLU A 110 -6.16 2.34 -17.42
C GLU A 110 -6.81 0.96 -17.49
N ILE A 111 -6.75 0.20 -16.39
CA ILE A 111 -7.41 -1.09 -16.21
C ILE A 111 -8.73 -0.82 -15.49
N LEU A 112 -9.84 -1.28 -16.03
CA LEU A 112 -11.18 -0.96 -15.55
C LEU A 112 -11.99 -2.25 -15.32
N ASP A 113 -12.76 -2.28 -14.23
CA ASP A 113 -13.78 -3.31 -14.01
C ASP A 113 -14.97 -3.12 -14.98
N PRO A 114 -15.93 -4.07 -15.06
CA PRO A 114 -17.09 -3.95 -15.95
C PRO A 114 -17.98 -2.73 -15.68
N LYS A 115 -17.93 -2.17 -14.46
CA LYS A 115 -18.67 -0.98 -14.04
C LYS A 115 -17.92 0.32 -14.39
N GLY A 116 -16.70 0.23 -14.92
CA GLY A 116 -15.86 1.36 -15.28
C GLY A 116 -15.06 1.93 -14.11
N HIS A 117 -14.94 1.20 -12.99
CA HIS A 117 -14.06 1.60 -11.91
C HIS A 117 -12.60 1.27 -12.23
N SER A 118 -11.70 2.20 -11.93
CA SER A 118 -10.25 1.98 -12.03
C SER A 118 -9.81 0.87 -11.09
N LEU A 119 -9.12 -0.11 -11.64
CA LEU A 119 -8.41 -1.19 -10.95
C LEU A 119 -6.89 -0.97 -10.95
N GLY A 120 -6.42 0.03 -11.70
CA GLY A 120 -5.00 0.30 -11.87
C GLY A 120 -4.62 0.75 -13.27
N TYR A 121 -3.33 0.66 -13.57
CA TYR A 121 -2.75 1.07 -14.84
C TYR A 121 -1.81 0.01 -15.41
N VAL A 122 -1.62 0.07 -16.72
CA VAL A 122 -0.72 -0.82 -17.44
C VAL A 122 0.03 -0.03 -18.50
N HIS A 123 1.32 -0.28 -18.61
CA HIS A 123 2.11 0.28 -19.70
C HIS A 123 1.60 -0.25 -21.05
N LYS A 124 1.62 0.57 -22.11
CA LYS A 124 1.04 0.25 -23.43
C LYS A 124 1.53 -1.09 -24.02
N ASN A 125 2.76 -1.49 -23.71
CA ASN A 125 3.36 -2.75 -24.18
C ASN A 125 2.76 -3.99 -23.50
N TYR A 126 2.08 -3.83 -22.36
CA TYR A 126 1.51 -4.91 -21.55
C TYR A 126 -0.02 -4.88 -21.54
N LYS A 127 -0.68 -4.17 -22.46
CA LYS A 127 -2.15 -4.06 -22.51
C LYS A 127 -2.88 -5.39 -22.48
N LEU A 128 -2.35 -6.40 -23.17
CA LEU A 128 -2.94 -7.74 -23.21
C LEU A 128 -2.67 -8.54 -21.93
N HIS A 129 -1.67 -8.13 -21.14
CA HIS A 129 -1.25 -8.75 -19.89
C HIS A 129 -1.95 -8.18 -18.65
N ALA A 130 -2.76 -7.12 -18.80
CA ALA A 130 -3.59 -6.60 -17.71
C ALA A 130 -4.51 -7.68 -17.09
N CYS A 131 -4.84 -8.73 -17.85
CA CYS A 131 -5.55 -9.89 -17.32
C CYS A 131 -4.71 -10.69 -16.31
N ALA A 132 -3.39 -10.84 -16.50
CA ALA A 132 -2.53 -11.53 -15.55
C ALA A 132 -2.45 -10.79 -14.21
N ALA A 133 -2.41 -9.45 -14.24
CA ALA A 133 -2.58 -8.63 -13.05
C ALA A 133 -3.83 -8.99 -12.25
N HIS A 134 -4.97 -9.14 -12.93
CA HIS A 134 -6.19 -9.56 -12.28
C HIS A 134 -6.18 -11.04 -11.84
N CYS A 135 -5.71 -11.97 -12.68
CA CYS A 135 -5.81 -13.40 -12.38
C CYS A 135 -4.86 -13.84 -11.28
N PHE A 136 -3.63 -13.32 -11.27
CA PHE A 136 -2.58 -13.78 -10.37
C PHE A 136 -2.34 -12.85 -9.19
N PHE A 137 -2.72 -11.58 -9.32
CA PHE A 137 -2.38 -10.56 -8.35
C PHE A 137 -3.59 -9.84 -7.75
N LYS A 138 -4.83 -10.14 -8.19
CA LYS A 138 -6.05 -9.65 -7.51
C LYS A 138 -6.32 -10.35 -6.19
N GLU A 139 -5.97 -11.63 -6.09
CA GLU A 139 -6.40 -12.49 -4.98
C GLU A 139 -5.25 -12.99 -4.10
N LYS A 140 -4.01 -12.56 -4.36
CA LYS A 140 -3.00 -12.67 -3.30
C LYS A 140 -3.38 -11.70 -2.19
N ASN A 141 -3.70 -12.26 -1.02
CA ASN A 141 -4.11 -11.58 0.19
C ASN A 141 -3.03 -10.57 0.60
N ILE A 142 -3.13 -9.36 0.07
CA ILE A 142 -2.43 -8.19 0.58
C ILE A 142 -2.69 -8.07 2.08
N GLU A 143 -3.89 -8.43 2.55
CA GLU A 143 -4.24 -8.48 3.97
C GLU A 143 -3.38 -9.50 4.73
N GLU A 144 -3.11 -10.69 4.17
CA GLU A 144 -2.27 -11.72 4.80
C GLU A 144 -0.79 -11.33 4.80
N ASP A 145 -0.28 -10.79 3.68
CA ASP A 145 1.09 -10.26 3.61
C ASP A 145 1.27 -9.04 4.53
N THR A 146 0.26 -8.15 4.60
CA THR A 146 0.26 -6.97 5.48
C THR A 146 0.17 -7.38 6.94
N ASP A 147 -0.67 -8.36 7.27
CA ASP A 147 -0.84 -8.87 8.63
C ASP A 147 0.42 -9.60 9.10
N ALA A 148 1.08 -10.37 8.23
CA ALA A 148 2.37 -10.99 8.52
C ALA A 148 3.47 -9.94 8.76
N ILE A 149 3.57 -8.92 7.90
CA ILE A 149 4.53 -7.83 8.06
C ILE A 149 4.26 -7.05 9.35
N LEU A 150 2.99 -6.73 9.62
CA LEU A 150 2.58 -6.01 10.82
C LEU A 150 2.87 -6.83 12.08
N ALA A 151 2.56 -8.13 12.08
CA ALA A 151 2.84 -9.03 13.18
C ALA A 151 4.34 -9.11 13.48
N GLY A 152 5.18 -9.35 12.47
CA GLY A 152 6.62 -9.41 12.65
C GLY A 152 7.21 -8.07 13.11
N TYR A 153 6.71 -6.94 12.59
CA TYR A 153 7.09 -5.62 13.10
C TYR A 153 6.77 -5.45 14.60
N MET A 154 5.58 -5.88 15.02
CA MET A 154 5.16 -5.80 16.43
C MET A 154 5.99 -6.72 17.32
N ASN A 155 6.38 -7.91 16.84
CA ASN A 155 7.27 -8.80 17.58
C ASN A 155 8.64 -8.18 17.84
N ILE A 156 9.23 -7.54 16.81
CA ILE A 156 10.50 -6.80 16.97
C ILE A 156 10.31 -5.65 17.99
N ALA A 157 9.21 -4.89 17.88
CA ALA A 157 8.91 -3.80 18.82
C ALA A 157 8.79 -4.28 20.27
N ASN A 158 8.11 -5.42 20.48
CA ASN A 158 7.94 -6.03 21.79
C ASN A 158 9.29 -6.48 22.37
N ALA A 159 10.11 -7.19 21.58
CA ALA A 159 11.44 -7.61 22.02
C ALA A 159 12.33 -6.41 22.43
N LEU A 160 12.30 -5.33 21.65
CA LEU A 160 13.07 -4.10 21.96
C LEU A 160 12.54 -3.35 23.20
N THR A 161 11.25 -3.47 23.49
CA THR A 161 10.64 -2.95 24.71
C THR A 161 11.10 -3.73 25.95
N GLU A 162 11.32 -5.04 25.80
CA GLU A 162 11.85 -5.91 26.85
C GLU A 162 13.38 -5.83 27.00
N ASP A 163 14.04 -4.93 26.27
CA ASP A 163 15.51 -4.84 26.18
C ASP A 163 16.16 -6.17 25.71
N ASN A 164 15.39 -7.03 25.03
CA ASN A 164 15.82 -8.34 24.59
C ASN A 164 16.38 -8.30 23.16
N ASN A 165 17.67 -8.01 23.08
CA ASN A 165 18.43 -7.97 21.82
C ASN A 165 18.36 -9.29 21.04
N GLY A 166 18.53 -10.43 21.71
CA GLY A 166 18.52 -11.75 21.07
C GLY A 166 17.22 -12.01 20.33
N SER A 167 16.08 -11.81 21.01
CA SER A 167 14.77 -11.96 20.39
C SER A 167 14.51 -10.93 19.30
N ALA A 168 14.96 -9.67 19.46
CA ALA A 168 14.80 -8.67 18.41
C ALA A 168 15.54 -9.06 17.11
N ARG A 169 16.71 -9.73 17.22
CA ARG A 169 17.43 -10.27 16.05
C ARG A 169 16.69 -11.41 15.42
N GLU A 170 16.20 -12.34 16.23
CA GLU A 170 15.46 -13.52 15.77
C GLU A 170 14.16 -13.11 15.04
N GLU A 171 13.38 -12.20 15.61
CA GLU A 171 12.16 -11.71 14.98
C GLU A 171 12.43 -10.92 13.69
N ALA A 172 13.57 -10.23 13.58
CA ALA A 172 13.99 -9.63 12.31
C ALA A 172 14.33 -10.67 11.24
N ILE A 173 14.92 -11.80 11.62
CA ILE A 173 15.20 -12.92 10.71
C ILE A 173 13.88 -13.59 10.29
N ASN A 174 12.96 -13.81 11.23
CA ASN A 174 11.64 -14.37 10.92
C ASN A 174 10.90 -13.46 9.94
N LEU A 175 10.87 -12.15 10.20
CA LEU A 175 10.26 -11.19 9.30
C LEU A 175 10.95 -11.17 7.92
N LEU A 176 12.28 -11.29 7.82
CA LEU A 176 12.98 -11.42 6.54
C LEU A 176 12.54 -12.65 5.73
N ASN A 177 12.27 -13.76 6.42
CA ASN A 177 11.88 -15.02 5.79
C ASN A 177 10.41 -15.04 5.38
N ASP A 178 9.53 -14.49 6.21
CA ASP A 178 8.09 -14.43 5.95
C ASP A 178 7.76 -13.37 4.91
N ALA A 179 8.46 -12.24 4.97
CA ALA A 179 8.23 -11.10 4.11
C ALA A 179 8.92 -11.24 2.76
N THR A 180 8.72 -12.39 2.12
CA THR A 180 8.99 -12.62 0.71
C THR A 180 8.30 -11.61 -0.25
N ALA A 181 7.40 -10.78 0.29
CA ALA A 181 6.81 -9.61 -0.35
C ALA A 181 7.58 -8.29 -0.25
N LEU A 182 8.63 -8.21 0.57
CA LEU A 182 9.48 -7.02 0.70
C LEU A 182 10.54 -7.01 -0.41
N ASN A 183 10.09 -6.74 -1.64
CA ASN A 183 10.98 -6.41 -2.75
C ASN A 183 11.51 -4.97 -2.68
N GLU A 184 11.22 -4.23 -1.60
CA GLU A 184 11.90 -2.98 -1.32
C GLU A 184 13.29 -3.26 -0.78
N THR A 185 14.31 -2.99 -1.60
CA THR A 185 15.72 -3.21 -1.28
C THR A 185 16.15 -2.52 0.02
N HIS A 186 15.49 -1.41 0.39
CA HIS A 186 15.81 -0.66 1.60
C HIS A 186 15.31 -1.35 2.87
N MET A 187 14.03 -1.78 2.92
CA MET A 187 13.49 -2.44 4.11
C MET A 187 14.17 -3.77 4.40
N LYS A 188 14.43 -4.56 3.33
CA LYS A 188 15.23 -5.79 3.45
C LYS A 188 16.60 -5.49 4.06
N LYS A 189 17.28 -4.46 3.58
CA LYS A 189 18.57 -4.03 4.12
C LYS A 189 18.45 -3.60 5.59
N THR A 190 17.44 -2.82 5.95
CA THR A 190 17.18 -2.39 7.33
C THR A 190 17.00 -3.59 8.26
N LEU A 191 16.23 -4.61 7.84
CA LEU A 191 16.03 -5.84 8.61
C LEU A 191 17.31 -6.69 8.70
N GLU A 192 18.09 -6.79 7.63
CA GLU A 192 19.40 -7.45 7.66
C GLU A 192 20.35 -6.76 8.65
N GLU A 193 20.41 -5.43 8.64
CA GLU A 193 21.19 -4.64 9.59
C GLU A 193 20.68 -4.86 11.04
N LEU A 194 19.36 -4.83 11.27
CA LEU A 194 18.77 -5.10 12.58
C LEU A 194 19.12 -6.50 13.11
N SER A 195 19.04 -7.52 12.25
CA SER A 195 19.35 -8.91 12.61
C SER A 195 20.84 -9.14 12.94
N ARG A 196 21.73 -8.35 12.35
CA ARG A 196 23.20 -8.45 12.54
C ARG A 196 23.71 -7.58 13.68
N ALA A 197 22.99 -6.53 14.04
CA ALA A 197 23.37 -5.63 15.13
C ALA A 197 23.45 -6.41 16.45
N THR A 198 24.61 -6.33 17.10
CA THR A 198 24.88 -6.95 18.41
C THR A 198 24.69 -5.98 19.57
N ASP A 199 24.56 -4.68 19.30
CA ASP A 199 24.28 -3.65 20.28
C ASP A 199 22.80 -3.23 20.24
N LEU A 200 22.18 -3.09 21.41
CA LEU A 200 20.76 -2.77 21.54
C LEU A 200 20.42 -1.36 21.02
N ASN A 201 21.34 -0.40 21.15
CA ASN A 201 21.10 0.94 20.63
C ASN A 201 21.20 0.97 19.10
N GLU A 202 22.14 0.23 18.51
CA GLU A 202 22.20 0.01 17.05
C GLU A 202 20.90 -0.63 16.53
N GLN A 203 20.39 -1.69 17.18
CA GLN A 203 19.10 -2.29 16.80
C GLN A 203 17.95 -1.28 16.84
N ARG A 204 17.88 -0.46 17.88
CA ARG A 204 16.86 0.59 18.01
C ARG A 204 16.96 1.64 16.90
N LYS A 205 18.17 1.96 16.41
CA LYS A 205 18.36 2.85 15.26
C LYS A 205 17.82 2.22 13.97
N HIS A 206 18.13 0.94 13.71
CA HIS A 206 17.57 0.23 12.55
C HIS A 206 16.05 0.09 12.65
N PHE A 207 15.51 -0.20 13.84
CA PHE A 207 14.07 -0.25 14.07
C PHE A 207 13.39 1.11 13.86
N ALA A 208 14.05 2.22 14.21
CA ALA A 208 13.53 3.57 13.90
C ALA A 208 13.47 3.84 12.40
N THR A 209 14.38 3.27 11.60
CA THR A 209 14.30 3.32 10.14
C THR A 209 13.13 2.48 9.64
N LEU A 210 13.04 1.22 10.06
CA LEU A 210 11.94 0.31 9.70
C LEU A 210 10.57 0.91 10.01
N SER A 211 10.44 1.54 11.19
CA SER A 211 9.21 2.19 11.64
C SER A 211 8.75 3.30 10.68
N ARG A 212 9.67 4.08 10.11
CA ARG A 212 9.32 5.15 9.15
C ARG A 212 8.93 4.60 7.79
N GLU A 213 9.61 3.56 7.33
CA GLU A 213 9.30 2.86 6.08
C GLU A 213 7.91 2.26 6.14
N LEU A 214 7.62 1.46 7.17
CA LEU A 214 6.33 0.83 7.36
C LEU A 214 5.20 1.82 7.66
N TYR A 215 5.48 2.93 8.37
CA TYR A 215 4.49 4.00 8.51
C TYR A 215 4.07 4.57 7.15
N THR A 216 5.04 4.81 6.26
CA THR A 216 4.76 5.35 4.92
C THR A 216 3.86 4.38 4.15
N ILE A 217 4.20 3.09 4.18
CA ILE A 217 3.42 2.04 3.51
C ILE A 217 2.03 1.95 4.11
N PHE A 218 1.89 1.72 5.42
CA PHE A 218 0.60 1.53 6.07
C PHE A 218 -0.32 2.75 5.99
N LYS A 219 0.25 3.96 5.97
CA LYS A 219 -0.52 5.19 5.74
C LYS A 219 -1.07 5.30 4.32
N GLU A 220 -0.34 4.78 3.33
CA GLU A 220 -0.80 4.76 1.93
C GLU A 220 -1.77 3.62 1.65
N ILE A 221 -1.51 2.44 2.22
CA ILE A 221 -2.30 1.24 1.93
C ILE A 221 -3.61 1.15 2.72
N GLY A 222 -3.67 1.77 3.91
CA GLY A 222 -4.77 1.55 4.85
C GLY A 222 -4.70 0.15 5.46
N LEU A 223 -5.37 -0.03 6.61
CA LEU A 223 -5.39 -1.29 7.33
C LEU A 223 -6.83 -1.65 7.65
N ASP A 224 -7.47 -2.40 6.76
CA ASP A 224 -8.91 -2.73 6.82
C ASP A 224 -9.37 -3.09 8.24
N GLY A 225 -10.06 -2.15 8.89
CA GLY A 225 -10.61 -2.32 10.24
C GLY A 225 -9.61 -2.33 11.40
N LYS A 226 -8.30 -2.17 11.16
CA LYS A 226 -7.28 -2.10 12.22
C LYS A 226 -6.87 -0.65 12.50
N ILE A 227 -6.58 -0.36 13.76
CA ILE A 227 -6.12 0.96 14.19
C ILE A 227 -4.63 0.86 14.51
N LEU A 228 -3.83 1.74 13.91
CA LEU A 228 -2.43 1.95 14.31
C LEU A 228 -2.19 3.34 14.88
N TYR A 229 -1.48 3.37 16.00
CA TYR A 229 -1.03 4.58 16.65
C TYR A 229 0.40 4.88 16.22
N TRP A 230 0.59 6.03 15.59
CA TRP A 230 1.91 6.57 15.30
C TRP A 230 2.39 7.36 16.50
N ASN A 231 3.25 6.74 17.29
CA ASN A 231 3.76 7.25 18.55
C ASN A 231 5.08 7.99 18.35
N HIS A 232 5.40 8.90 19.28
CA HIS A 232 6.66 9.65 19.29
C HIS A 232 7.21 9.80 20.70
N CYS A 233 8.52 9.61 20.88
CA CYS A 233 9.24 9.95 22.11
C CYS A 233 10.39 10.89 21.76
N PRO A 234 10.41 12.14 22.28
CA PRO A 234 11.44 13.12 21.94
C PRO A 234 12.80 12.78 22.55
N MET A 235 12.84 11.94 23.58
CA MET A 235 14.07 11.53 24.25
C MET A 235 14.80 10.37 23.56
N ALA A 236 14.14 9.69 22.62
CA ALA A 236 14.75 8.60 21.88
C ALA A 236 15.91 9.11 21.01
N MET A 237 16.81 8.20 20.61
CA MET A 237 17.95 8.51 19.72
C MET A 237 18.79 9.69 20.22
N GLU A 238 19.20 9.64 21.51
CA GLU A 238 20.02 10.69 22.14
C GLU A 238 19.36 12.07 22.10
N GLY A 239 18.03 12.13 22.25
CA GLY A 239 17.27 13.38 22.23
C GLY A 239 16.93 13.91 20.84
N LYS A 240 17.24 13.17 19.78
CA LYS A 240 16.80 13.51 18.41
C LYS A 240 15.33 13.17 18.16
N GLY A 241 14.76 12.33 19.02
CA GLY A 241 13.41 11.83 18.91
C GLY A 241 13.27 10.69 17.90
N ALA A 242 12.28 9.83 18.11
CA ALA A 242 11.94 8.75 17.19
C ALA A 242 10.45 8.43 17.27
N ASN A 243 9.93 7.86 16.18
CA ASN A 243 8.54 7.49 16.05
C ASN A 243 8.40 5.98 15.83
N TRP A 244 7.27 5.39 16.22
CA TRP A 244 6.98 3.97 15.98
C TRP A 244 5.47 3.73 15.84
N LEU A 245 5.10 2.61 15.22
CA LEU A 245 3.72 2.17 15.11
C LEU A 245 3.36 1.27 16.30
N SER A 246 2.11 1.31 16.74
CA SER A 246 1.57 0.46 17.81
C SER A 246 0.13 0.05 17.52
N LEU A 247 -0.25 -1.17 17.87
CA LEU A 247 -1.66 -1.60 17.90
C LEU A 247 -2.39 -1.15 19.17
N ASN A 248 -1.65 -0.70 20.19
CA ASN A 248 -2.18 -0.27 21.47
C ASN A 248 -2.07 1.25 21.63
N GLU A 249 -3.13 1.87 22.14
CA GLU A 249 -3.13 3.30 22.51
C GLU A 249 -2.16 3.59 23.67
N LYS A 250 -2.05 2.64 24.61
CA LYS A 250 -1.10 2.74 25.72
C LYS A 250 0.33 2.73 25.20
N ILE A 251 1.10 3.75 25.60
CA ILE A 251 2.51 3.89 25.22
C ILE A 251 3.34 2.78 25.85
N ASN A 252 4.00 2.02 24.97
CA ASN A 252 5.03 1.06 25.30
C ASN A 252 6.21 1.28 24.34
N ASN A 253 7.32 1.80 24.86
CA ASN A 253 8.34 2.43 24.05
C ASN A 253 9.52 1.49 23.71
N PRO A 254 9.67 1.05 22.45
CA PRO A 254 10.74 0.14 22.03
C PRO A 254 12.14 0.79 22.06
N TYR A 255 12.21 2.12 22.05
CA TYR A 255 13.47 2.87 22.09
C TYR A 255 14.00 3.09 23.51
N MET A 256 13.12 3.07 24.50
CA MET A 256 13.45 3.37 25.89
C MET A 256 13.40 2.13 26.80
N GLY A 257 12.87 1.02 26.30
CA GLY A 257 12.85 -0.28 26.96
C GLY A 257 12.20 -0.23 28.34
N GLN A 258 12.68 -1.09 29.24
CA GLN A 258 12.24 -1.17 30.62
C GLN A 258 12.59 0.08 31.44
N ARG A 259 13.53 0.90 30.95
CA ARG A 259 13.97 2.11 31.68
C ARG A 259 12.92 3.22 31.68
N LYS A 260 12.25 3.46 30.55
CA LYS A 260 11.17 4.47 30.43
C LYS A 260 10.09 4.02 29.42
N PRO A 261 9.36 2.92 29.71
CA PRO A 261 8.40 2.34 28.76
C PRO A 261 7.25 3.30 28.42
N SER A 262 6.93 4.23 29.33
CA SER A 262 5.88 5.24 29.15
C SER A 262 6.34 6.53 28.45
N CYS A 263 7.61 6.67 28.02
CA CYS A 263 8.01 7.86 27.28
C CYS A 263 7.29 7.89 25.94
N GLY A 264 6.51 8.94 25.70
CA GLY A 264 6.01 9.28 24.38
C GLY A 264 4.54 9.67 24.38
N SER A 265 4.03 9.93 23.18
CA SER A 265 2.66 10.33 22.94
C SER A 265 2.21 9.87 21.56
N VAL A 266 0.93 9.54 21.40
CA VAL A 266 0.31 9.37 20.09
C VAL A 266 0.38 10.69 19.31
N LYS A 267 0.88 10.65 18.08
CA LYS A 267 0.93 11.79 17.15
C LYS A 267 -0.13 11.71 16.06
N GLU A 268 -0.45 10.50 15.62
CA GLU A 268 -1.46 10.25 14.60
C GLU A 268 -2.10 8.88 14.82
N THR A 269 -3.35 8.75 14.42
CA THR A 269 -4.08 7.48 14.43
C THR A 269 -4.42 7.13 12.98
N LEU A 270 -3.84 6.05 12.48
CA LEU A 270 -4.12 5.48 11.16
C LEU A 270 -5.34 4.55 11.29
N LYS A 271 -6.26 4.66 10.33
CA LYS A 271 -7.52 3.91 10.24
C LYS A 271 -7.74 3.43 8.81
#